data_AF-A0AAQ3V7I7-F1
#
_entry.id   AF-A0AAQ3V7I7-F1
#
_cell.length_a   1.000
_cell.length_b   1.000
_cell.length_c   1.000
_cell.angle_alpha   90.00
_cell.angle_beta   90.00
_cell.angle_gamma   90.00
#
_symmetry.space_group_name_H-M   'P 1'
#
loop_
_entity.id
_entity.type
_entity.pdbx_description
1 polymer ?
#
loop_
_entity_poly.entity_id
_entity_poly.type
_entity_poly.pdbx_seq_one_letter_code
_entity_poly.pdbx_strand_id
1 'polypeptide(L)'
;MMLWPLISGFAGGVIGWLFTTALAQPFQKFIQLRQDVATALAEFEHSRLWTGNPEEEPPTREWLEKRQIAYEKAGAALVAYSISNSFFTQLLLSRWLGSRRCYVRSAGDYLRNLARMTPGSQTSEKIHGAVMRQLRLASPFDVILPLWKRLLVHISVMVSSDFARS
;
A
#
# COMPACT_ATOMS: atom_id res chain seq x y z
N MET A 1 28.10 -25.98 -28.86
CA MET A 1 26.79 -26.16 -28.18
C MET A 1 26.69 -25.50 -26.79
N MET A 2 27.53 -24.51 -26.43
CA MET A 2 27.46 -23.82 -25.12
C MET A 2 26.79 -22.43 -25.15
N LEU A 3 26.46 -21.90 -26.32
CA LEU A 3 25.92 -20.54 -26.46
C LEU A 3 24.49 -20.41 -25.91
N TRP A 4 23.66 -21.44 -26.10
CA TRP A 4 22.26 -21.44 -25.67
C TRP A 4 22.07 -21.37 -24.15
N PRO A 5 22.75 -22.19 -23.32
CA PRO A 5 22.66 -22.05 -21.87
C PRO A 5 23.17 -20.70 -21.36
N LEU A 6 24.23 -20.13 -21.96
CA LEU A 6 24.73 -18.78 -21.61
C LEU A 6 23.70 -17.68 -21.91
N ILE A 7 23.05 -17.71 -23.08
CA ILE A 7 22.00 -16.77 -23.44
C ILE A 7 20.80 -16.90 -22.48
N SER A 8 20.39 -18.13 -22.17
CA SER A 8 19.28 -18.37 -21.25
C SER A 8 19.58 -17.91 -19.81
N GLY A 9 20.82 -18.12 -19.33
CA GLY A 9 21.27 -17.64 -18.02
C GLY A 9 21.35 -16.13 -17.95
N PHE A 10 21.85 -15.47 -19.00
CA PHE A 10 21.89 -14.01 -19.09
C PHE A 10 20.48 -13.41 -19.13
N ALA A 11 19.60 -13.94 -19.99
CA ALA A 11 18.20 -13.52 -20.06
C ALA A 11 17.48 -13.71 -18.71
N GLY A 12 17.70 -14.84 -18.04
CA GLY A 12 17.19 -15.08 -16.70
C GLY A 12 17.69 -14.07 -15.67
N GLY A 13 18.98 -13.73 -15.71
CA GLY A 13 19.58 -12.69 -14.86
C GLY A 13 18.99 -11.31 -15.08
N VAL A 14 18.80 -10.90 -16.34
CA VAL A 14 18.19 -9.60 -16.70
C VAL A 14 16.72 -9.54 -16.26
N ILE A 15 15.95 -10.60 -16.50
CA ILE A 15 14.56 -10.68 -16.05
C ILE A 15 14.49 -10.61 -14.52
N GLY A 16 15.32 -11.38 -13.81
CA GLY A 16 15.39 -11.34 -12.35
C GLY A 16 15.74 -9.95 -11.82
N TRP A 17 16.71 -9.27 -12.44
CA TRP A 17 17.08 -7.90 -12.09
C TRP A 17 15.93 -6.90 -12.31
N LEU A 18 15.23 -6.99 -13.44
CA LEU A 18 14.05 -6.18 -13.72
C LEU A 18 12.92 -6.43 -12.72
N PHE A 19 12.65 -7.69 -12.36
CA PHE A 19 11.67 -8.02 -11.33
C PHE A 19 12.06 -7.43 -9.97
N THR A 20 13.33 -7.55 -9.59
CA THR A 20 13.81 -7.06 -8.29
C THR A 20 13.73 -5.53 -8.19
N THR A 21 14.15 -4.82 -9.25
CA THR A 21 14.16 -3.35 -9.30
C THR A 21 12.77 -2.76 -9.52
N ALA A 22 11.96 -3.31 -10.42
CA ALA A 22 10.66 -2.74 -10.78
C ALA A 22 9.50 -3.19 -9.86
N LEU A 23 9.67 -4.26 -9.08
CA LEU A 23 8.61 -4.78 -8.20
C LEU A 23 9.04 -4.86 -6.74
N ALA A 24 10.19 -5.48 -6.42
CA ALA A 24 10.55 -5.74 -5.02
C ALA A 24 10.89 -4.45 -4.25
N GLN A 25 11.72 -3.58 -4.83
CA GLN A 25 12.06 -2.27 -4.26
C GLN A 25 10.84 -1.37 -4.04
N PRO A 26 9.97 -1.13 -5.04
CA PRO A 26 8.76 -0.33 -4.83
C PRO A 26 7.82 -0.99 -3.82
N PHE A 27 7.65 -2.32 -3.86
CA PHE A 27 6.81 -3.02 -2.89
C PHE A 27 7.28 -2.78 -1.45
N GLN A 28 8.58 -2.91 -1.16
CA GLN A 28 9.12 -2.60 0.16
C GLN A 28 8.84 -1.16 0.57
N LYS A 29 9.06 -0.20 -0.34
CA LYS A 29 8.80 1.22 -0.06
C LYS A 29 7.32 1.49 0.18
N PHE A 30 6.44 0.81 -0.54
CA PHE A 30 5.00 0.90 -0.35
C PHE A 30 4.57 0.39 1.04
N ILE A 31 5.14 -0.73 1.52
CA ILE A 31 4.86 -1.21 2.88
C ILE A 31 5.32 -0.21 3.93
N GLN A 32 6.51 0.39 3.79
CA GLN A 32 6.99 1.45 4.68
C GLN A 32 6.02 2.64 4.71
N LEU A 33 5.60 3.13 3.54
CA LEU A 33 4.65 4.26 3.46
C LEU A 33 3.30 3.94 4.10
N ARG A 34 2.81 2.69 3.97
CA ARG A 34 1.59 2.25 4.67
C ARG A 34 1.77 2.25 6.18
N GLN A 35 2.93 1.81 6.67
CA GLN A 35 3.26 1.84 8.10
C GLN A 35 3.35 3.27 8.61
N ASP A 36 4.05 4.17 7.90
CA ASP A 36 4.18 5.59 8.27
C ASP A 36 2.80 6.25 8.40
N VAL A 37 1.90 5.99 7.44
CA VAL A 37 0.52 6.50 7.49
C VAL A 37 -0.26 5.89 8.64
N ALA A 38 -0.16 4.57 8.86
CA ALA A 38 -0.82 3.91 9.98
C ALA A 38 -0.35 4.47 11.33
N THR A 39 0.95 4.71 11.49
CA THR A 39 1.54 5.32 12.69
C THR A 39 1.02 6.73 12.89
N ALA A 40 1.02 7.57 11.85
CA ALA A 40 0.49 8.93 11.95
C ALA A 40 -1.01 8.92 12.29
N LEU A 41 -1.80 8.04 11.68
CA LEU A 41 -3.22 7.89 12.00
C LEU A 41 -3.43 7.39 13.44
N ALA A 42 -2.62 6.45 13.91
CA ALA A 42 -2.70 5.92 15.27
C ALA A 42 -2.32 6.96 16.32
N GLU A 43 -1.28 7.77 16.05
CA GLU A 43 -0.79 8.81 16.96
C GLU A 43 -1.83 9.91 17.20
N PHE A 44 -2.55 10.32 16.16
CA PHE A 44 -3.43 11.48 16.22
C PHE A 44 -4.94 11.15 16.26
N GLU A 45 -5.37 9.94 15.89
CA GLU A 45 -6.81 9.59 15.84
C GLU A 45 -7.22 8.39 16.70
N HIS A 46 -6.30 7.60 17.27
CA HIS A 46 -6.70 6.45 18.10
C HIS A 46 -7.03 6.78 19.56
N SER A 47 -6.58 7.94 20.07
CA SER A 47 -6.68 8.27 21.51
C SER A 47 -7.30 9.63 21.83
N ARG A 48 -7.46 10.52 20.84
CA ARG A 48 -7.95 11.90 21.04
C ARG A 48 -8.78 12.42 19.86
N LEU A 49 -9.76 11.64 19.42
CA LEU A 49 -10.82 12.18 18.59
C LEU A 49 -11.63 13.15 19.46
N TRP A 50 -11.21 14.42 19.49
CA TRP A 50 -12.01 15.51 20.04
C TRP A 50 -13.36 15.47 19.35
N THR A 51 -14.34 14.85 20.00
CA THR A 51 -15.63 14.47 19.39
C THR A 51 -16.59 15.66 19.29
N GLY A 52 -16.05 16.88 19.49
CA GLY A 52 -16.85 18.08 19.77
C GLY A 52 -17.55 17.99 21.13
N ASN A 53 -17.13 17.08 22.01
CA ASN A 53 -17.63 17.00 23.38
C ASN A 53 -17.20 18.28 24.13
N PRO A 54 -18.14 19.08 24.66
CA PRO A 54 -17.82 20.31 25.39
C PRO A 54 -16.99 20.08 26.66
N GLU A 55 -16.91 18.84 27.15
CA GLU A 55 -16.11 18.47 28.33
C GLU A 55 -14.67 18.03 28.01
N GLU A 56 -14.32 17.86 26.74
CA GLU A 56 -12.95 17.56 26.33
C GLU A 56 -12.18 18.85 26.00
N GLU A 57 -11.03 19.02 26.64
CA GLU A 57 -10.15 20.15 26.37
C GLU A 57 -9.73 20.14 24.90
N PRO A 58 -9.96 21.25 24.15
CA PRO A 58 -9.65 21.27 22.73
C PRO A 58 -8.15 21.03 22.51
N PRO A 59 -7.77 20.36 21.41
CA PRO A 59 -6.36 20.06 21.15
C PRO A 59 -5.54 21.35 21.10
N THR A 60 -4.36 21.32 21.71
CA THR A 60 -3.43 22.46 21.71
C THR A 60 -3.02 22.81 20.28
N ARG A 61 -2.70 24.09 20.02
CA ARG A 61 -2.25 24.54 18.69
C ARG A 61 -1.01 23.76 18.22
N GLU A 62 -0.07 23.49 19.11
CA GLU A 62 1.11 22.67 18.82
C GLU A 62 0.76 21.24 18.39
N TRP A 63 -0.28 20.65 18.98
CA TRP A 63 -0.75 19.33 18.58
C TRP A 63 -1.36 19.36 17.18
N LEU A 64 -2.17 20.38 16.87
CA LEU A 64 -2.77 20.56 15.54
C LEU A 64 -1.70 20.76 14.46
N GLU A 65 -0.68 21.56 14.75
CA GLU A 65 0.45 21.78 13.84
C GLU A 65 1.24 20.48 13.61
N LYS A 66 1.53 19.71 14.67
CA LYS A 66 2.21 18.40 14.55
C LYS A 66 1.38 17.42 13.72
N ARG A 67 0.06 17.34 13.94
CA ARG A 67 -0.86 16.51 13.14
C ARG A 67 -0.83 16.93 11.67
N GLN A 68 -0.94 18.23 11.39
CA GLN A 68 -0.93 18.75 10.03
C GLN A 68 0.39 18.39 9.32
N ILE A 69 1.53 18.62 9.96
CA ILE A 69 2.86 18.32 9.39
C ILE A 69 3.00 16.82 9.12
N ALA A 70 2.59 15.96 10.06
CA ALA A 70 2.69 14.51 9.91
C ALA A 70 1.85 14.02 8.72
N TYR A 71 0.62 14.49 8.60
CA TYR A 71 -0.30 14.10 7.52
C TYR A 71 0.10 14.68 6.16
N GLU A 72 0.56 15.93 6.11
CA GLU A 72 1.08 16.51 4.87
C GLU A 72 2.33 15.79 4.40
N LYS A 73 3.26 15.47 5.29
CA LYS A 73 4.49 14.74 4.96
C LYS A 73 4.19 13.34 4.44
N ALA A 74 3.37 12.56 5.16
CA ALA A 74 2.99 11.22 4.75
C ALA A 74 2.18 11.22 3.44
N GLY A 75 1.26 12.19 3.29
CA GLY A 75 0.43 12.32 2.10
C GLY A 75 1.24 12.75 0.87
N ALA A 76 2.16 13.70 1.03
CA ALA A 76 3.09 14.09 -0.03
C ALA A 76 4.00 12.93 -0.45
N ALA A 77 4.48 12.13 0.50
CA ALA A 77 5.29 10.95 0.21
C ALA A 77 4.53 9.89 -0.60
N LEU A 78 3.25 9.65 -0.31
CA LEU A 78 2.39 8.76 -1.11
C LEU A 78 2.18 9.28 -2.54
N VAL A 79 1.91 10.58 -2.70
CA VAL A 79 1.75 11.19 -4.02
C VAL A 79 3.06 11.11 -4.81
N ALA A 80 4.18 11.49 -4.20
CA ALA A 80 5.51 11.40 -4.82
C ALA A 80 5.84 9.96 -5.24
N TYR A 81 5.58 8.98 -4.36
CA TYR A 81 5.74 7.57 -4.66
C TYR A 81 4.87 7.11 -5.83
N SER A 82 3.63 7.59 -5.92
CA SER A 82 2.74 7.24 -7.04
C SER A 82 3.24 7.75 -8.40
N ILE A 83 3.93 8.90 -8.41
CA ILE A 83 4.50 9.48 -9.61
C ILE A 83 5.77 8.73 -10.00
N SER A 84 6.68 8.50 -9.05
CA SER A 84 7.96 7.83 -9.32
C SER A 84 7.83 6.34 -9.60
N ASN A 85 6.79 5.69 -9.08
CA ASN A 85 6.53 4.26 -9.23
C ASN A 85 5.18 4.03 -9.94
N SER A 86 4.95 4.77 -11.03
CA SER A 86 3.69 4.74 -11.79
C SER A 86 3.32 3.34 -12.28
N PHE A 87 4.30 2.56 -12.77
CA PHE A 87 4.08 1.17 -13.20
C PHE A 87 3.56 0.29 -12.05
N PHE A 88 4.24 0.33 -10.91
CA PHE A 88 3.85 -0.45 -9.74
C PHE A 88 2.49 -0.01 -9.18
N THR A 89 2.22 1.30 -9.15
CA THR A 89 0.92 1.80 -8.69
C THR A 89 -0.22 1.48 -9.66
N GLN A 90 0.04 1.43 -10.97
CA GLN A 90 -0.93 0.90 -11.95
C GLN A 90 -1.20 -0.59 -11.72
N LEU A 91 -0.19 -1.38 -11.38
CA LEU A 91 -0.38 -2.79 -10.99
C LEU A 91 -1.29 -2.89 -9.75
N LEU A 92 -1.10 -2.04 -8.74
CA LEU A 92 -1.97 -1.97 -7.55
C LEU A 92 -3.41 -1.53 -7.85
N LEU A 93 -3.63 -0.78 -8.93
CA LEU A 93 -4.94 -0.34 -9.41
C LEU A 93 -5.59 -1.35 -10.35
N SER A 94 -4.85 -2.36 -10.80
CA SER A 94 -5.27 -3.28 -11.84
C SER A 94 -6.57 -4.01 -11.47
N ARG A 95 -7.40 -4.25 -12.49
CA ARG A 95 -8.68 -4.96 -12.33
C ARG A 95 -8.48 -6.38 -11.80
N TRP A 96 -7.30 -6.97 -12.01
CA TRP A 96 -6.87 -8.28 -11.53
C TRP A 96 -6.85 -8.40 -10.01
N LEU A 97 -6.60 -7.29 -9.30
CA LEU A 97 -6.66 -7.26 -7.83
C LEU A 97 -8.09 -7.20 -7.30
N GLY A 98 -9.10 -6.96 -8.16
CA GLY A 98 -10.52 -6.99 -7.76
C GLY A 98 -10.82 -6.08 -6.57
N SER A 99 -11.24 -6.67 -5.45
CA SER A 99 -11.52 -5.97 -4.20
C SER A 99 -10.26 -5.54 -3.43
N ARG A 100 -9.04 -5.82 -3.90
CA ARG A 100 -7.77 -5.54 -3.20
C ARG A 100 -6.98 -4.38 -3.81
N ARG A 101 -7.63 -3.59 -4.65
CA ARG A 101 -7.00 -2.42 -5.28
C ARG A 101 -6.56 -1.43 -4.20
N CYS A 102 -5.36 -0.88 -4.40
CA CYS A 102 -4.85 0.19 -3.56
C CYS A 102 -4.76 1.47 -4.39
N TYR A 103 -5.30 2.57 -3.85
CA TYR A 103 -5.36 3.87 -4.53
C TYR A 103 -4.36 4.82 -3.89
N VAL A 104 -3.06 4.55 -4.11
CA VAL A 104 -1.96 5.21 -3.38
C VAL A 104 -1.99 6.73 -3.50
N ARG A 105 -2.18 7.25 -4.72
CA ARG A 105 -2.28 8.69 -4.96
C ARG A 105 -3.47 9.32 -4.25
N SER A 106 -4.66 8.72 -4.41
CA SER A 106 -5.88 9.21 -3.79
C SER A 106 -5.78 9.20 -2.27
N ALA A 107 -5.10 8.21 -1.68
CA ALA A 107 -4.90 8.14 -0.24
C ALA A 107 -3.99 9.27 0.23
N GLY A 108 -2.95 9.61 -0.55
CA GLY A 108 -2.10 10.76 -0.29
C GLY A 108 -2.87 12.08 -0.33
N ASP A 109 -3.74 12.26 -1.33
CA ASP A 109 -4.59 13.45 -1.44
C ASP A 109 -5.59 13.55 -0.29
N TYR A 110 -6.21 12.43 0.10
CA TYR A 110 -7.11 12.40 1.25
C TYR A 110 -6.40 12.69 2.57
N LEU A 111 -5.17 12.20 2.77
CA LEU A 111 -4.40 12.47 3.98
C LEU A 111 -4.01 13.95 4.08
N ARG A 112 -3.65 14.58 2.95
CA ARG A 112 -3.39 16.03 2.89
C ARG A 112 -4.65 16.86 3.16
N ASN A 113 -5.81 16.39 2.71
CA ASN A 113 -7.09 17.02 3.06
C ASN A 113 -7.40 16.85 4.54
N LEU A 114 -7.16 15.67 5.11
CA LEU A 114 -7.33 15.38 6.54
C LEU A 114 -6.46 16.30 7.42
N ALA A 115 -5.25 16.63 6.96
CA ALA A 115 -4.33 17.56 7.63
C ALA A 115 -4.93 18.96 7.85
N ARG A 116 -5.86 19.38 6.99
CA ARG A 116 -6.51 20.70 7.02
C ARG A 116 -7.87 20.68 7.69
N MET A 117 -8.38 19.50 8.04
CA MET A 117 -9.71 19.34 8.63
C MET A 117 -9.65 19.33 10.15
N THR A 118 -10.73 19.87 10.74
CA THR A 118 -10.95 19.78 12.19
C THR A 118 -11.09 18.31 12.60
N PRO A 119 -10.27 17.84 13.55
CA PRO A 119 -10.35 16.47 14.07
C PRO A 119 -11.73 16.20 14.66
N GLY A 120 -12.19 14.94 14.57
CA GLY A 120 -13.47 14.50 15.13
C GLY A 120 -14.74 14.99 14.40
N SER A 121 -14.62 15.76 13.32
CA SER A 121 -15.77 16.05 12.46
C SER A 121 -16.22 14.81 11.68
N GLN A 122 -17.52 14.66 11.43
CA GLN A 122 -18.05 13.54 10.61
C GLN A 122 -17.37 13.43 9.24
N THR A 123 -16.95 14.57 8.68
CA THR A 123 -16.21 14.61 7.41
C THR A 123 -14.79 14.09 7.57
N SER A 124 -14.10 14.44 8.67
CA SER A 124 -12.76 13.91 9.01
C SER A 124 -12.80 12.39 9.16
N GLU A 125 -13.78 11.85 9.88
CA GLU A 125 -13.94 10.39 10.07
C GLU A 125 -14.20 9.66 8.75
N LYS A 126 -15.05 10.23 7.87
CA LYS A 126 -15.31 9.68 6.54
C LYS A 126 -14.03 9.61 5.70
N ILE A 127 -13.21 10.66 5.75
CA ILE A 127 -11.93 10.72 5.02
C ILE A 127 -10.90 9.79 5.65
N HIS A 128 -10.82 9.70 6.97
CA HIS A 128 -10.00 8.70 7.67
C HIS A 128 -10.35 7.28 7.20
N GLY A 129 -11.63 6.92 7.23
CA GLY A 129 -12.10 5.63 6.73
C GLY A 129 -11.86 5.43 5.23
N ALA A 130 -11.81 6.49 4.44
CA ALA A 130 -11.41 6.41 3.03
C ALA A 130 -9.91 6.10 2.90
N VAL A 131 -9.03 6.79 3.64
CA VAL A 131 -7.58 6.53 3.65
C VAL A 131 -7.30 5.10 4.09
N MET A 132 -7.89 4.64 5.20
CA MET A 132 -7.73 3.26 5.68
C MET A 132 -8.15 2.23 4.64
N ARG A 133 -9.26 2.46 3.93
CA ARG A 133 -9.74 1.56 2.87
C ARG A 133 -8.83 1.58 1.64
N GLN A 134 -8.38 2.75 1.21
CA GLN A 134 -7.56 2.91 0.00
C GLN A 134 -6.15 2.37 0.16
N LEU A 135 -5.59 2.45 1.37
CA LEU A 135 -4.30 1.85 1.73
C LEU A 135 -4.43 0.48 2.39
N ARG A 136 -5.66 -0.04 2.52
CA ARG A 136 -5.93 -1.36 3.12
C ARG A 136 -5.33 -1.54 4.52
N LEU A 137 -5.32 -0.49 5.34
CA LEU A 137 -4.63 -0.49 6.64
C LEU A 137 -5.30 -1.41 7.68
N ALA A 138 -6.61 -1.65 7.55
CA ALA A 138 -7.37 -2.54 8.43
C ALA A 138 -7.34 -4.03 8.02
N SER A 139 -6.76 -4.38 6.86
CA SER A 139 -6.66 -5.78 6.41
C SER A 139 -5.21 -6.26 6.53
N PRO A 140 -4.87 -7.03 7.58
CA PRO A 140 -3.56 -7.66 7.65
C PRO A 140 -3.46 -8.66 6.49
N PHE A 141 -2.42 -8.52 5.66
CA PHE A 141 -1.83 -9.63 4.91
C PHE A 141 -2.70 -10.47 3.95
N ASP A 142 -3.68 -9.87 3.29
CA ASP A 142 -4.34 -10.56 2.15
C ASP A 142 -3.45 -10.64 0.88
N VAL A 143 -2.27 -10.01 0.93
CA VAL A 143 -1.32 -9.87 -0.19
C VAL A 143 -0.46 -11.12 -0.40
N ILE A 144 -0.16 -11.91 0.65
CA ILE A 144 0.82 -13.01 0.55
C ILE A 144 0.17 -14.38 0.31
N LEU A 145 -1.08 -14.62 0.75
CA LEU A 145 -1.62 -15.99 0.73
C LEU A 145 -2.06 -16.58 -0.64
N PRO A 146 -2.65 -15.82 -1.58
CA PRO A 146 -3.26 -16.45 -2.76
C PRO A 146 -2.36 -16.55 -4.00
N LEU A 147 -1.24 -15.80 -4.06
CA LEU A 147 -0.27 -15.95 -5.16
C LEU A 147 0.44 -17.31 -5.08
N TRP A 148 0.82 -17.74 -3.87
CA TRP A 148 1.40 -19.07 -3.65
C TRP A 148 0.40 -20.20 -3.87
N LYS A 149 -0.87 -20.04 -3.46
CA LYS A 149 -1.92 -21.04 -3.74
C LYS A 149 -2.16 -21.21 -5.24
N ARG A 150 -2.22 -20.12 -6.03
CA ARG A 150 -2.41 -20.22 -7.49
C ARG A 150 -1.19 -20.82 -8.21
N LEU A 151 0.03 -20.51 -7.77
CA LEU A 151 1.24 -21.13 -8.30
C LEU A 151 1.35 -22.63 -7.95
N LEU A 152 1.04 -23.01 -6.70
CA LEU A 152 1.04 -24.41 -6.28
C LEU A 152 -0.03 -25.25 -6.99
N VAL A 153 -1.22 -24.70 -7.23
CA VAL A 153 -2.28 -25.38 -7.99
C VAL A 153 -1.85 -25.62 -9.45
N HIS A 154 -1.20 -24.64 -10.08
CA HIS A 154 -0.70 -24.83 -11.46
C HIS A 154 0.43 -25.87 -11.56
N ILE A 155 1.33 -25.92 -10.58
CA ILE A 155 2.40 -26.93 -10.53
C ILE A 155 1.81 -28.33 -10.26
N SER A 156 0.82 -28.44 -9.37
CA SER A 156 0.19 -29.73 -9.05
C SER A 156 -0.63 -30.31 -10.22
N VAL A 157 -1.24 -29.46 -11.04
CA VAL A 157 -1.98 -29.91 -12.25
C VAL A 157 -1.01 -30.41 -13.32
N MET A 158 0.16 -29.78 -13.46
CA MET A 158 1.16 -30.17 -14.45
C MET A 158 1.87 -31.49 -14.08
N VAL A 159 2.14 -31.72 -12.79
CA VAL A 159 2.70 -32.99 -12.30
C VAL A 159 1.70 -34.15 -12.42
N SER A 160 0.41 -33.89 -12.26
CA SER A 160 -0.62 -34.93 -12.39
C SER A 160 -0.91 -35.34 -13.84
N SER A 161 -0.68 -34.44 -14.83
CA SER A 161 -0.85 -34.77 -16.25
C SER A 161 0.30 -35.60 -16.83
N ASP A 162 1.50 -35.49 -16.25
CA ASP A 162 2.66 -36.29 -16.67
C ASP A 162 2.64 -37.70 -16.07
N PHE A 163 2.05 -37.89 -14.88
CA PHE A 163 1.91 -39.22 -14.27
C PHE A 163 0.77 -40.08 -14.87
N ALA A 164 -0.18 -39.45 -15.57
CA ALA A 164 -1.28 -40.16 -16.25
C ALA A 164 -0.92 -40.63 -17.68
N ARG A 165 0.32 -40.37 -18.14
CA ARG A 165 0.83 -40.78 -19.46
C ARG A 165 2.01 -41.77 -19.40
N SER A 166 2.35 -42.28 -18.21
CA SER A 166 3.33 -43.38 -18.04
C SER A 166 2.64 -44.72 -17.86
#